data_AF-A0A3D3CGZ2-F1
#
_entry.id   AF-A0A3D3CGZ2-F1
#
_cell.length_a   1.000
_cell.length_b   1.000
_cell.length_c   1.000
_cell.angle_alpha   90.00
_cell.angle_beta   90.00
_cell.angle_gamma   90.00
#
_symmetry.space_group_name_H-M   'P 1'
#
loop_
_entity.id
_entity.type
_entity.pdbx_description
1 polymer ?
#
loop_
_entity_poly.entity_id
_entity_poly.type
_entity_poly.pdbx_seq_one_letter_code
_entity_poly.pdbx_strand_id
1 'polypeptide(L)' 'DSKKSGGITVSHLRFGKKPIKSTYLIDSADFIACHKQEYVHQYDVLAGLKKNGTFLLNTQWTSEEELEKN' A
#
# COMPACT_ATOMS: atom_id res chain seq x y z
N ASP A 1 -6.93 12.62 -4.81
CA ASP A 1 -8.13 12.25 -5.59
C ASP A 1 -9.07 13.44 -5.59
N SER A 2 -9.62 13.82 -6.75
CA SER A 2 -10.51 14.98 -6.90
C SER A 2 -11.99 14.67 -6.66
N LYS A 3 -12.35 13.39 -6.46
CA LYS A 3 -13.71 12.96 -6.17
C LYS A 3 -14.04 13.25 -4.70
N LYS A 4 -15.21 13.84 -4.49
CA LYS A 4 -15.73 14.18 -3.16
C LYS A 4 -15.98 12.96 -2.26
N SER A 5 -16.18 11.77 -2.84
CA SER A 5 -16.48 10.53 -2.11
C SER A 5 -15.99 9.33 -2.90
N GLY A 6 -15.50 8.28 -2.21
CA GLY A 6 -15.01 7.05 -2.85
C GLY A 6 -13.68 7.19 -3.59
N GLY A 7 -12.96 8.28 -3.37
CA GLY A 7 -11.63 8.51 -3.94
C GLY A 7 -10.54 7.69 -3.27
N ILE A 8 -9.42 7.50 -3.98
CA ILE A 8 -8.22 6.85 -3.43
C ILE A 8 -7.44 7.83 -2.54
N THR A 9 -6.98 7.32 -1.40
CA THR A 9 -6.08 8.07 -0.50
C THR A 9 -4.81 7.26 -0.30
N VAL A 10 -3.66 7.88 -0.53
CA VAL A 10 -2.34 7.27 -0.33
C VAL A 10 -1.59 8.06 0.73
N SER A 11 -1.32 7.43 1.87
CA SER A 11 -0.65 8.04 3.02
C SER A 11 0.83 7.67 3.04
N HIS A 12 1.70 8.68 3.08
CA HIS A 12 3.15 8.51 3.09
C HIS A 12 3.71 8.81 4.48
N LEU A 13 4.08 7.77 5.23
CA LEU A 13 4.62 7.90 6.58
C LEU A 13 6.10 7.52 6.64
N ARG A 14 6.87 8.26 7.44
CA ARG A 14 8.30 8.00 7.67
C ARG A 14 8.59 8.08 9.17
N PHE A 15 9.37 7.13 9.66
CA PHE A 15 9.84 7.09 11.05
C PHE A 15 11.34 6.84 11.06
N GLY A 16 12.08 7.47 11.97
CA GLY A 16 13.52 7.28 12.06
C GLY A 16 14.16 8.10 13.17
N LYS A 17 15.36 7.69 13.58
CA LYS A 17 16.14 8.37 14.62
C LYS A 17 16.76 9.69 14.14
N LYS A 18 16.88 9.87 12.83
CA LYS A 18 17.42 11.09 12.20
C LYS A 18 16.28 12.02 11.79
N PRO A 19 16.50 13.34 11.80
CA PRO A 19 15.52 14.29 11.29
C PRO A 19 15.11 13.98 9.84
N ILE A 20 13.81 13.98 9.58
CA ILE A 20 13.24 13.66 8.26
C ILE A 20 13.29 14.93 7.40
N LYS A 21 14.12 14.92 6.35
CA LYS A 21 14.23 16.02 5.36
C LYS A 21 13.60 15.68 4.00
N SER A 22 13.00 14.50 3.88
CA SER A 22 12.46 13.97 2.62
C SER A 22 11.09 14.55 2.30
N THR A 23 11.05 15.72 1.67
CA THR A 23 9.82 16.41 1.21
C THR A 23 9.34 15.90 -0.15
N TYR A 24 9.43 14.60 -0.38
CA TYR A 24 8.98 13.92 -1.60
C TYR A 24 8.13 12.69 -1.25
N LEU A 25 7.42 12.13 -2.22
CA LEU A 25 6.64 10.89 -2.05
C LEU A 25 7.57 9.71 -1.71
N ILE A 26 7.05 8.62 -1.18
CA ILE A 26 7.87 7.43 -0.90
C ILE A 26 7.95 6.64 -2.19
N ASP A 27 9.17 6.49 -2.69
CA ASP A 27 9.55 5.66 -3.82
C ASP A 27 9.88 4.22 -3.41
N SER A 28 10.42 4.06 -2.20
CA SER A 28 10.81 2.77 -1.62
C SER A 28 10.27 2.62 -0.20
N ALA A 29 9.21 1.84 -0.04
CA ALA A 29 8.53 1.61 1.23
C ALA A 29 8.98 0.29 1.88
N ASP A 30 9.19 0.33 3.20
CA ASP A 30 9.46 -0.88 4.00
C ASP A 30 8.16 -1.63 4.38
N PHE A 31 7.04 -0.90 4.41
CA PHE A 31 5.71 -1.42 4.75
C PHE A 31 4.67 -0.79 3.84
N ILE A 32 3.81 -1.60 3.23
CA ILE A 32 2.65 -1.15 2.47
C ILE A 32 1.40 -1.85 3.00
N ALA A 33 0.33 -1.08 3.24
CA ALA A 33 -0.97 -1.61 3.59
C ALA A 33 -2.03 -1.20 2.57
N CYS A 34 -2.81 -2.19 2.10
CA CYS A 34 -3.97 -2.00 1.23
C CYS A 34 -5.24 -2.29 2.02
N HIS A 35 -6.02 -1.25 2.30
CA HIS A 35 -7.22 -1.37 3.15
C HIS A 35 -8.50 -1.71 2.37
N LYS A 36 -8.43 -1.76 1.04
CA LYS A 36 -9.57 -2.03 0.16
C LYS A 36 -9.15 -3.00 -0.93
N GLN A 37 -9.71 -4.21 -0.89
CA GLN A 37 -9.35 -5.32 -1.78
C GLN A 37 -9.42 -4.97 -3.27
N GLU A 38 -10.41 -4.17 -3.72
CA GLU A 38 -10.57 -3.87 -5.14
C GLU A 38 -9.38 -3.09 -5.74
N TYR A 39 -8.55 -2.46 -4.90
CA TYR A 39 -7.37 -1.75 -5.36
C TYR A 39 -6.26 -2.66 -5.88
N VAL A 40 -6.23 -3.94 -5.49
CA VAL A 40 -5.24 -4.92 -5.97
C VAL A 40 -5.34 -5.10 -7.49
N HIS A 41 -6.54 -5.07 -8.06
CA HIS A 41 -6.75 -5.22 -9.50
C HIS A 41 -6.71 -3.90 -10.28
N GLN A 42 -6.93 -2.76 -9.60
CA GLN A 42 -7.04 -1.46 -10.25
C GLN A 42 -5.73 -0.66 -10.23
N TYR A 43 -4.85 -0.93 -9.28
CA TYR A 43 -3.63 -0.17 -9.05
C TYR A 43 -2.46 -1.09 -8.74
N ASP A 44 -1.26 -0.65 -9.08
CA ASP A 44 -0.04 -1.30 -8.63
C ASP A 44 0.25 -0.92 -7.17
N VAL A 45 -0.39 -1.65 -6.25
CA VAL A 45 -0.26 -1.43 -4.80
C VAL A 45 1.12 -1.85 -4.26
N LEU A 46 1.88 -2.66 -5.00
CA LEU A 46 3.21 -3.11 -4.59
C LEU A 46 4.34 -2.26 -5.19
N ALA A 47 4.00 -1.27 -6.02
CA ALA A 47 4.95 -0.32 -6.57
C ALA A 47 5.79 0.32 -5.47
N GLY A 48 7.10 0.10 -5.52
CA GLY A 48 8.04 0.65 -4.55
C GLY A 48 8.14 -0.12 -3.23
N LEU A 49 7.54 -1.31 -3.09
CA LEU A 49 7.83 -2.17 -1.94
C LEU A 49 9.29 -2.64 -2.02
N LYS A 50 10.07 -2.39 -0.98
CA LYS A 50 11.45 -2.89 -0.91
C LYS A 50 11.45 -4.42 -0.82
N LYS A 51 12.55 -5.03 -1.28
CA LYS A 51 12.79 -6.46 -1.07
C LYS A 51 12.75 -6.78 0.42
N ASN A 52 12.00 -7.81 0.81
CA ASN A 52 11.69 -8.18 2.19
C ASN A 52 10.85 -7.15 2.97
N GLY A 53 10.21 -6.21 2.29
CA GLY A 53 9.20 -5.34 2.88
C GLY A 53 7.94 -6.12 3.24
N THR A 54 7.14 -5.58 4.15
CA THR A 54 5.90 -6.20 4.59
C THR A 54 4.72 -5.62 3.83
N PHE A 55 3.89 -6.51 3.26
CA PHE A 55 2.62 -6.15 2.65
C PHE A 55 1.47 -6.64 3.52
N LEU A 56 0.54 -5.74 3.84
CA LEU A 56 -0.68 -6.05 4.57
C LEU A 56 -1.89 -5.78 3.68
N LEU A 57 -2.71 -6.80 3.43
CA LEU A 57 -3.94 -6.67 2.64
C LEU A 57 -5.16 -6.93 3.52
N ASN A 58 -6.08 -5.98 3.52
CA ASN A 58 -7.43 -6.19 4.05
C ASN A 58 -8.30 -6.79 2.94
N THR A 59 -8.67 -8.06 3.10
CA THR A 59 -9.46 -8.82 2.13
C THR A 59 -10.44 -9.75 2.83
N GLN A 60 -11.49 -10.14 2.11
CA GLN A 60 -12.42 -11.21 2.51
C GLN A 60 -11.95 -12.59 2.04
N TRP A 61 -10.88 -12.67 1.25
CA TRP A 61 -10.26 -13.95 0.87
C TRP A 61 -9.62 -14.58 2.10
N THR A 62 -10.16 -15.72 2.52
CA THR A 62 -9.74 -16.38 3.77
C THR A 62 -8.93 -17.64 3.50
N SER A 63 -9.07 -18.22 2.31
CA SER A 63 -8.28 -19.37 1.88
C SER A 63 -7.11 -18.94 0.99
N GLU A 64 -6.03 -19.72 1.04
CA GLU A 64 -4.87 -19.54 0.17
C GLU A 64 -5.25 -19.72 -1.31
N GLU A 65 -6.16 -20.66 -1.60
CA GLU A 65 -6.67 -20.88 -2.96
C GLU A 65 -7.44 -19.66 -3.51
N GLU A 66 -8.21 -18.96 -2.68
CA GLU A 66 -8.83 -17.70 -3.09
C GLU A 66 -7.79 -16.60 -3.33
N LEU A 67 -6.75 -16.53 -2.50
CA LEU A 67 -5.69 -15.54 -2.66
C LEU A 67 -4.87 -15.78 -3.94
N GLU A 68 -4.55 -17.03 -4.27
CA GLU A 68 -3.80 -17.37 -5.49
C GLU A 68 -4.58 -17.09 -6.78
N LYS A 69 -5.92 -17.11 -6.71
CA LYS A 69 -6.79 -16.86 -7.87
C LYS A 69 -6.95 -15.37 -8.20
N ASN A 70 -6.61 -14.47 -7.28
CA ASN A 70 -6.85 -13.02 -7.39
C ASN A 70 -5.54 -12.23 -7.49
#